data_AF-A0A930U2F7-F1
#
_entry.id   AF-A0A930U2F7-F1
#
_cell.length_a   1.000
_cell.length_b   1.000
_cell.length_c   1.000
_cell.angle_alpha   90.00
_cell.angle_beta   90.00
_cell.angle_gamma   90.00
#
_symmetry.space_group_name_H-M   'P 1'
#
loop_
_entity.id
_entity.type
_entity.pdbx_description
1 polymer ?
#
loop_
_entity_poly.entity_id
_entity_poly.type
_entity_poly.pdbx_seq_one_letter_code
_entity_poly.pdbx_strand_id
1 'polypeptide(L)' 'MPLTITVLLYESDRTFEQIPFILKLLMGHWEASGHHVRVQRGVAEPLCGDVVIPHLSLTQIPQPYQDCL' A
#
# COMPACT_ATOMS: atom_id res chain seq x y z
N MET A 1 3.26 -8.58 20.38
CA MET A 1 4.18 -9.23 19.42
C MET A 1 4.36 -8.28 18.25
N PRO A 2 5.59 -8.09 17.73
CA PRO A 2 5.79 -7.34 16.50
C PRO A 2 5.02 -8.03 15.37
N LEU A 3 4.40 -7.23 14.49
CA LEU A 3 3.63 -7.70 13.34
C LEU A 3 4.31 -7.17 12.09
N THR A 4 4.17 -7.89 10.99
CA THR A 4 4.49 -7.40 9.65
C THR A 4 3.22 -6.80 9.05
N ILE A 5 3.21 -5.48 8.88
CA ILE A 5 2.13 -4.72 8.27
C ILE A 5 2.54 -4.39 6.83
N THR A 6 1.76 -4.87 5.87
CA THR A 6 2.00 -4.63 4.45
C THR A 6 0.99 -3.65 3.89
N VAL A 7 1.48 -2.48 3.50
CA VAL A 7 0.72 -1.48 2.76
C VAL A 7 0.74 -1.85 1.29
N LEU A 8 -0.40 -2.24 0.75
CA LEU A 8 -0.55 -2.64 -0.64
C LEU A 8 -1.00 -1.44 -1.47
N LEU A 9 -0.16 -1.02 -2.41
CA LEU A 9 -0.45 0.02 -3.39
C LEU A 9 -0.77 -0.59 -4.75
N TYR A 10 -1.53 0.15 -5.56
CA TYR A 10 -1.65 -0.17 -6.98
C TYR A 10 -0.28 -0.09 -7.67
N GLU A 11 -0.07 -0.94 -8.68
CA GLU A 11 1.23 -1.14 -9.34
C GLU A 11 1.84 0.17 -9.88
N SER A 12 1.00 1.06 -10.40
CA SER A 12 1.43 2.32 -11.02
C SER A 12 1.30 3.55 -10.12
N ASP A 13 0.92 3.39 -8.85
CA ASP A 13 0.71 4.52 -7.92
C ASP A 13 2.03 5.17 -7.48
N ARG A 14 2.52 6.14 -8.26
CA ARG A 14 3.69 6.98 -7.89
C ARG A 14 3.34 8.09 -6.91
N THR A 15 2.05 8.36 -6.68
CA THR A 15 1.59 9.49 -5.86
C THR A 15 1.95 9.30 -4.39
N PHE A 16 1.96 8.05 -3.92
CA PHE A 16 2.38 7.70 -2.56
C PHE A 16 3.81 8.19 -2.22
N GLU A 17 4.73 8.15 -3.18
CA GLU A 17 6.11 8.61 -2.96
C GLU A 17 6.17 10.13 -2.88
N GLN A 18 5.40 10.81 -3.71
CA GLN A 18 5.45 12.25 -3.97
C GLN A 18 4.69 13.09 -2.93
N ILE A 19 3.66 12.54 -2.31
CA ILE A 19 2.84 13.28 -1.35
C ILE A 19 2.81 12.51 -0.03
N PRO A 20 3.44 13.03 1.04
CA PRO A 20 3.40 12.42 2.36
C PRO A 20 2.01 12.61 2.97
N PHE A 21 1.07 11.75 2.59
CA PHE A 21 -0.27 11.71 3.16
C PHE A 21 -0.27 11.08 4.56
N ILE A 22 -1.45 11.07 5.20
CA ILE A 22 -1.76 10.42 6.49
C ILE A 22 -1.15 9.01 6.59
N LEU A 23 -1.10 8.27 5.48
CA LEU A 23 -0.55 6.91 5.46
C LEU A 23 0.93 6.86 5.88
N LYS A 24 1.78 7.80 5.46
CA LYS A 24 3.20 7.82 5.90
C LYS A 24 3.32 8.12 7.40
N LEU A 25 2.44 8.96 7.95
CA LEU A 25 2.39 9.24 9.40
C LEU A 25 1.97 7.99 10.19
N LEU A 26 0.95 7.28 9.70
CA LEU A 26 0.50 6.02 10.30
C LEU A 26 1.59 4.95 10.25
N MET A 27 2.29 4.82 9.12
CA MET A 27 3.42 3.90 8.98
C MET A 27 4.52 4.21 10.00
N GLY A 28 4.92 5.47 10.14
CA GLY A 28 5.92 5.86 11.14
C GLY A 28 5.44 5.60 12.58
N HIS A 29 4.15 5.75 12.87
CA HIS A 29 3.59 5.41 14.17
C HIS A 29 3.63 3.90 14.45
N TRP A 30 3.34 3.06 13.45
CA TRP A 30 3.44 1.59 13.60
C TRP A 30 4.88 1.12 13.76
N GLU A 31 5.82 1.70 13.00
CA GLU A 31 7.26 1.44 13.16
C GLU A 31 7.74 1.84 14.55
N ALA A 32 7.35 3.03 15.03
CA ALA A 32 7.67 3.50 16.38
C ALA A 32 7.06 2.62 17.48
N SER A 33 5.97 1.91 17.18
CA SER A 33 5.34 0.93 18.07
C SER A 33 6.00 -0.46 18.01
N GLY A 34 7.05 -0.62 17.20
CA GLY A 34 7.83 -1.86 17.08
C GLY A 34 7.29 -2.85 16.05
N HIS A 35 6.40 -2.43 15.14
CA HIS A 35 5.96 -3.26 14.02
C HIS A 35 6.89 -3.11 12.81
N HIS A 36 6.97 -4.14 11.98
CA HIS A 36 7.67 -4.09 10.70
C HIS A 36 6.69 -3.64 9.63
N VAL A 37 6.92 -2.47 9.04
CA VAL A 37 6.07 -1.95 7.97
C VAL A 37 6.76 -2.15 6.63
N ARG A 38 6.02 -2.64 5.64
CA ARG A 38 6.50 -2.81 4.27
C ARG A 38 5.50 -2.24 3.29
N VAL A 39 5.99 -1.69 2.18
CA VAL A 39 5.15 -1.25 1.06
C VAL A 39 5.32 -2.28 -0.06
N GLN A 40 4.21 -2.83 -0.53
CA GLN A 40 4.15 -3.72 -1.69
C GLN A 40 3.32 -3.06 -2.79
N ARG A 41 3.76 -3.23 -4.03
CA ARG A 41 3.09 -2.65 -5.22
C ARG A 41 2.57 -3.77 -6.10
N GLY A 42 1.29 -3.74 -6.39
CA GLY A 42 0.63 -4.81 -7.14
C GLY A 42 0.66 -6.15 -6.40
N VAL A 43 0.14 -7.17 -7.09
CA VAL A 43 -0.06 -8.52 -6.53
C VAL A 43 0.65 -9.61 -7.36
N ALA A 44 1.67 -9.22 -8.12
CA ALA A 44 2.47 -10.16 -8.91
C ALA A 44 3.22 -11.18 -8.04
N GLU A 45 3.51 -10.82 -6.78
CA GLU A 45 4.09 -11.69 -5.78
C GLU A 45 3.08 -11.96 -4.64
N PRO A 46 3.15 -13.12 -3.96
CA PRO A 46 2.33 -13.41 -2.80
C PRO A 46 2.42 -12.31 -1.74
N LEU A 47 1.28 -11.87 -1.21
CA LEU A 47 1.23 -10.89 -0.13
C LEU A 47 1.90 -11.46 1.11
N CYS A 48 2.90 -10.76 1.63
CA CYS A 48 3.63 -11.16 2.82
C CYS A 48 3.35 -10.17 3.95
N GLY A 49 2.63 -10.60 4.99
CA GLY A 49 2.33 -9.80 6.17
C GLY A 49 1.29 -10.46 7.06
N ASP A 50 1.34 -10.18 8.36
CA ASP A 50 0.30 -10.59 9.31
C ASP A 50 -0.97 -9.75 9.13
N VAL A 51 -0.78 -8.50 8.69
CA VAL A 51 -1.85 -7.54 8.38
C VAL A 51 -1.56 -6.90 7.03
N VAL A 52 -2.58 -6.84 6.16
CA VAL A 52 -2.49 -6.16 4.86
C VAL A 52 -3.44 -4.98 4.85
N ILE A 53 -2.92 -3.79 4.52
CA ILE A 53 -3.67 -2.55 4.39
C ILE A 53 -3.72 -2.17 2.91
N PRO A 54 -4.85 -2.42 2.22
CA PRO A 54 -5.00 -2.01 0.83
C PRO A 54 -5.19 -0.49 0.75
N HIS A 55 -4.23 0.18 0.14
CA HIS A 55 -4.32 1.60 -0.20
C HIS A 55 -4.54 1.72 -1.70
N LEU A 56 -5.79 1.47 -2.10
CA LEU A 56 -6.25 1.52 -3.47
C LEU A 56 -6.75 2.93 -3.79
N SER A 57 -6.23 3.53 -4.85
CA SER A 57 -6.80 4.77 -5.37
C SER A 57 -8.10 4.46 -6.11
N LEU A 58 -9.23 4.95 -5.60
CA LEU A 58 -10.54 4.83 -6.28
C LEU A 58 -10.63 5.66 -7.57
N THR A 59 -9.61 6.47 -7.87
CA THR A 59 -9.51 7.23 -9.11
C THR A 59 -8.74 6.47 -10.20
N GLN A 60 -8.12 5.33 -9.87
CA GLN A 60 -7.42 4.50 -10.84
C GLN A 60 -8.36 3.41 -11.36
N ILE A 61 -8.68 3.50 -12.64
CA ILE A 61 -9.42 2.47 -13.37
C ILE A 61 -8.39 1.50 -13.95
N PRO A 62 -8.41 0.20 -13.59
CA PRO A 62 -7.43 -0.74 -14.13
C PRO A 62 -7.54 -0.84 -15.66
N GLN A 63 -6.42 -1.06 -16.34
CA GLN A 63 -6.33 -1.03 -17.82
C GLN A 63 -7.43 -1.86 -18.53
N PRO A 64 -7.78 -3.08 -18.09
CA PRO A 64 -8.83 -3.86 -18.75
C PRO A 64 -10.22 -3.20 -18.75
N TYR A 65 -10.48 -2.27 -17.82
CA TYR A 65 -11.73 -1.54 -17.72
C TYR A 65 -11.68 -0.18 -18.42
N GLN A 66 -10.48 0.34 -18.70
CA GLN A 66 -10.32 1.59 -19.46
C GLN A 66 -10.79 1.43 -20.92
N ASP A 67 -10.58 0.24 -21.50
CA ASP A 67 -10.96 -0.05 -22.90
C ASP A 67 -12.49 -0.08 -23.11
N CYS A 68 -13.27 -0.04 -22.02
CA CYS A 68 -14.74 -0.07 -22.01
C CYS A 68 -15.38 1.29 -21.69
N LEU A 69 -14.57 2.36 -21.59
CA LEU A 69 -14.99 3.75 -21.33
C LEU A 69 -14.71 4.64 -22.55
#